data_AF-A0A845YDS5-F1
#
_entry.id   AF-A0A845YDS5-F1
#
_cell.length_a   1.000
_cell.length_b   1.000
_cell.length_c   1.000
_cell.angle_alpha   90.00
_cell.angle_beta   90.00
_cell.angle_gamma   90.00
#
_symmetry.space_group_name_H-M   'P 1'
#
loop_
_entity.id
_entity.type
_entity.pdbx_description
1 polymer ?
#
loop_
_entity_poly.entity_id
_entity_poly.type
_entity_poly.pdbx_seq_one_letter_code
_entity_poly.pdbx_strand_id
1 'polypeptide(L)'
;MDFSELLKHRIKQKGTSKYAIAKALAEAEGKGRGPTTFNTRVGKVINDPKGRIFRNLEEIVRLLDGEIVIRWKDEKVVRSRTEFTEEVIE
;
A
#
# COMPACT_ATOMS: atom_id res chain seq x y z
N MET A 1 -17.79 6.20 5.81
CA MET A 1 -16.94 5.07 6.20
C MET A 1 -15.51 5.41 5.82
N ASP A 2 -14.63 5.51 6.80
CA ASP A 2 -13.22 5.76 6.57
C ASP A 2 -12.49 4.48 6.11
N PHE A 3 -11.21 4.60 5.74
CA PHE A 3 -10.44 3.47 5.23
C PHE A 3 -10.15 2.39 6.30
N SER A 4 -10.01 2.79 7.56
CA SER A 4 -9.81 1.87 8.69
C SER A 4 -11.07 1.03 8.92
N GLU A 5 -12.24 1.65 8.87
CA GLU A 5 -13.55 1.00 8.94
C GLU A 5 -13.76 0.04 7.77
N LEU A 6 -13.41 0.43 6.54
CA LEU A 6 -13.49 -0.43 5.35
C LEU A 6 -12.67 -1.71 5.52
N LEU A 7 -11.41 -1.59 5.98
CA LEU A 7 -10.54 -2.74 6.21
C LEU A 7 -11.10 -3.66 7.31
N LYS A 8 -11.56 -3.09 8.43
CA LYS A 8 -12.18 -3.86 9.53
C LYS A 8 -13.43 -4.60 9.07
N HIS A 9 -14.27 -3.95 8.26
CA HIS A 9 -15.47 -4.54 7.70
C HIS A 9 -15.13 -5.70 6.76
N ARG A 10 -14.13 -5.53 5.88
CA ARG A 10 -13.68 -6.60 4.98
C ARG A 10 -13.11 -7.80 5.74
N ILE A 11 -12.35 -7.57 6.81
CA ILE A 11 -11.84 -8.64 7.70
C ILE A 11 -13.00 -9.44 8.28
N LYS A 12 -14.05 -8.76 8.76
CA LYS A 12 -15.26 -9.41 9.29
C LYS A 12 -15.99 -10.21 8.22
N GLN A 13 -16.15 -9.67 7.01
CA GLN A 13 -16.79 -10.37 5.89
C GLN A 13 -16.05 -11.65 5.48
N LYS A 14 -14.72 -11.63 5.50
CA LYS A 14 -13.89 -12.80 5.20
C LYS A 14 -13.88 -13.86 6.32
N GLY A 15 -14.48 -13.59 7.48
CA GLY A 15 -14.43 -14.48 8.64
C GLY A 15 -13.00 -14.68 9.16
N THR A 16 -12.10 -13.73 8.92
CA THR A 16 -10.70 -13.81 9.33
C THR A 16 -10.39 -12.91 10.52
N SER A 17 -9.20 -13.02 11.08
CA SER A 17 -8.74 -12.21 12.22
C SER A 17 -7.44 -11.49 11.89
N LYS A 18 -7.15 -10.44 12.66
CA LYS A 18 -5.85 -9.74 12.60
C LYS A 18 -4.67 -10.71 12.75
N TYR A 19 -4.81 -11.68 13.64
CA TYR A 19 -3.79 -12.69 13.87
C TYR A 19 -3.63 -13.65 12.69
N ALA A 20 -4.73 -14.06 12.05
CA ALA A 20 -4.67 -14.92 10.87
C ALA A 20 -3.97 -14.21 9.69
N ILE A 21 -4.24 -12.91 9.49
CA ILE A 21 -3.53 -12.08 8.49
C ILE A 21 -2.04 -11.98 8.84
N ALA A 22 -1.71 -11.76 10.11
CA ALA A 22 -0.31 -11.71 10.56
C ALA A 22 0.43 -13.04 10.35
N LYS A 23 -0.25 -14.17 10.59
CA LYS A 23 0.28 -15.51 10.32
C LYS A 23 0.54 -15.72 8.83
N ALA A 24 -0.41 -15.36 7.96
CA ALA A 24 -0.25 -15.47 6.52
C ALA A 24 0.91 -14.60 5.99
N LEU A 25 1.10 -13.39 6.54
CA LEU A 25 2.26 -12.54 6.21
C LEU A 25 3.59 -13.16 6.65
N ALA A 26 3.62 -13.77 7.85
CA ALA A 26 4.81 -14.44 8.36
C ALA A 26 5.22 -15.64 7.49
N GLU A 27 4.24 -16.42 7.03
CA GLU A 27 4.44 -17.55 6.12
C GLU A 27 4.93 -17.08 4.74
N ALA A 28 4.35 -16.01 4.20
CA ALA A 28 4.72 -15.47 2.89
C ALA A 28 6.12 -14.81 2.87
N GLU A 29 6.55 -14.15 3.96
CA GLU A 29 7.86 -13.49 4.00
C GLU A 29 9.03 -14.48 4.19
N GLY A 30 8.81 -15.73 4.61
CA GLY A 30 9.81 -16.81 4.65
C GLY A 30 11.07 -16.57 5.50
N LYS A 31 11.16 -15.45 6.22
CA LYS A 31 12.38 -14.92 6.85
C LYS A 31 12.55 -15.28 8.33
N GLY A 32 11.90 -16.34 8.80
CA GLY A 32 12.00 -16.80 10.20
C GLY A 32 11.46 -15.82 11.24
N ARG A 33 10.70 -14.81 10.83
CA ARG A 33 10.04 -13.86 11.75
C ARG A 33 8.70 -14.44 12.19
N GLY A 34 8.49 -14.52 13.50
CA GLY A 34 7.26 -15.06 14.07
C GLY A 34 6.02 -14.17 13.84
N PRO A 35 4.80 -14.73 13.92
CA PRO A 35 3.54 -14.00 13.72
C PRO A 35 3.39 -12.75 14.60
N THR A 36 4.02 -12.72 15.78
CA THR A 36 3.99 -11.61 16.73
C THR A 36 4.51 -10.30 16.13
N THR A 37 5.58 -10.36 15.34
CA THR A 37 6.16 -9.19 14.66
C THR A 37 5.19 -8.60 13.64
N PHE A 38 4.43 -9.46 12.96
CA PHE A 38 3.45 -9.05 11.96
C PHE A 38 2.14 -8.58 12.59
N ASN A 39 1.76 -9.09 13.77
CA ASN A 39 0.53 -8.68 14.45
C ASN A 39 0.51 -7.18 14.76
N THR A 40 1.62 -6.61 15.23
CA THR A 40 1.74 -5.16 15.44
C THR A 40 1.67 -4.38 14.12
N ARG A 41 2.32 -4.89 13.05
CA ARG A 41 2.28 -4.27 11.72
C ARG A 41 0.84 -4.22 11.17
N VAL A 42 0.15 -5.35 11.22
CA VAL A 42 -1.25 -5.49 10.80
C VAL A 42 -2.16 -4.56 11.59
N GLY A 43 -1.99 -4.51 12.92
CA GLY A 43 -2.74 -3.57 13.76
C GLY A 43 -2.54 -2.10 13.37
N LYS A 44 -1.29 -1.70 13.08
CA LYS A 44 -0.96 -0.33 12.65
C LYS A 44 -1.60 0.02 11.31
N VAL A 45 -1.59 -0.90 10.32
CA VAL A 45 -2.22 -0.69 9.02
C VAL A 45 -3.73 -0.62 9.12
N ILE A 46 -4.36 -1.50 9.89
CA ILE A 46 -5.81 -1.51 10.02
C ILE A 46 -6.30 -0.26 10.75
N ASN A 47 -5.59 0.21 11.77
CA ASN A 47 -6.04 1.35 12.57
C ASN A 47 -5.80 2.69 11.88
N ASP A 48 -4.66 2.84 11.19
CA ASP A 48 -4.25 4.06 10.51
C ASP A 48 -3.58 3.68 9.18
N PRO A 49 -4.36 3.39 8.12
CA PRO A 49 -3.81 2.92 6.85
C PRO A 49 -3.07 4.02 6.05
N LYS A 50 -3.40 5.30 6.27
CA LYS A 50 -2.80 6.43 5.54
C LYS A 50 -1.39 6.75 6.03
N GLY A 51 -1.11 6.57 7.32
CA GLY A 51 0.20 6.81 7.92
C GLY A 51 1.21 5.68 7.76
N ARG A 52 0.99 4.73 6.84
CA ARG A 52 1.82 3.52 6.73
C ARG A 52 2.49 3.41 5.38
N ILE A 53 3.62 2.70 5.42
CA ILE A 53 4.37 2.32 4.24
C ILE A 53 3.43 1.60 3.28
N PHE A 54 3.37 2.09 2.05
CA PHE A 54 2.49 1.60 1.00
C PHE A 54 2.54 0.08 0.85
N ARG A 55 3.75 -0.51 0.86
CA ARG A 55 3.96 -1.95 0.80
C ARG A 55 3.18 -2.74 1.86
N ASN A 56 3.18 -2.28 3.12
CA ASN A 56 2.47 -3.00 4.19
C ASN A 56 0.96 -2.96 3.98
N LEU A 57 0.45 -1.84 3.45
CA LEU A 57 -0.96 -1.69 3.10
C LEU A 57 -1.32 -2.62 1.94
N GLU A 58 -0.50 -2.63 0.89
CA GLU A 58 -0.67 -3.48 -0.28
C GLU A 58 -0.72 -4.97 0.08
N GLU A 59 0.24 -5.44 0.88
CA GLU A 59 0.31 -6.84 1.32
C GLU A 59 -0.98 -7.27 2.05
N ILE A 60 -1.52 -6.41 2.92
CA ILE A 60 -2.76 -6.68 3.66
C ILE A 60 -3.98 -6.62 2.75
N VAL A 61 -4.04 -5.65 1.84
CA VAL A 61 -5.14 -5.53 0.86
C VAL A 61 -5.20 -6.76 -0.03
N ARG A 62 -4.05 -7.26 -0.51
CA ARG A 62 -3.98 -8.49 -1.32
C ARG A 62 -4.46 -9.72 -0.55
N LEU A 63 -4.06 -9.89 0.72
CA LEU A 63 -4.54 -11.00 1.57
C LEU A 63 -6.07 -10.97 1.80
N LEU A 64 -6.67 -9.80 1.71
CA LEU A 64 -8.11 -9.60 1.82
C LEU A 64 -8.85 -9.73 0.47
N ASP A 65 -8.18 -10.28 -0.55
CA ASP A 65 -8.61 -10.36 -1.95
C ASP A 65 -9.02 -8.99 -2.51
N GLY A 66 -8.23 -7.97 -2.21
CA GLY A 66 -8.36 -6.64 -2.78
C GLY A 66 -7.18 -6.27 -3.66
N GLU A 67 -7.33 -5.16 -4.37
CA GLU A 67 -6.29 -4.55 -5.18
C GLU A 67 -6.18 -3.05 -4.89
N ILE A 68 -4.99 -2.48 -5.08
CA ILE A 68 -4.76 -1.04 -5.03
C ILE A 68 -4.61 -0.53 -6.45
N VAL A 69 -5.48 0.41 -6.85
CA VAL A 69 -5.46 1.02 -8.18
C VAL A 69 -5.02 2.48 -8.06
N ILE A 70 -3.93 2.83 -8.75
CA ILE A 70 -3.48 4.22 -8.91
C ILE A 70 -4.07 4.75 -10.22
N ARG A 71 -4.89 5.81 -10.13
CA ARG A 71 -5.48 6.48 -11.30
C ARG A 71 -4.99 7.92 -11.35
N TRP A 72 -4.23 8.23 -12.40
CA TRP A 72 -3.83 9.59 -12.72
C TRP A 72 -4.96 10.27 -13.48
N LYS A 73 -5.23 11.54 -13.21
CA LYS A 73 -6.04 12.37 -14.11
C LYS A 73 -5.14 12.77 -15.27
N ASP A 74 -5.67 12.86 -16.49
CA ASP A 74 -4.89 13.30 -17.65
C ASP A 74 -4.22 14.64 -17.35
N GLU A 75 -2.90 14.63 -17.21
CA GLU A 75 -2.12 15.84 -17.12
C GLU A 75 -1.96 16.41 -18.53
N LYS A 76 -2.33 17.68 -18.72
CA LYS A 76 -1.94 18.41 -19.92
C LYS A 76 -0.41 18.41 -19.97
N VAL A 77 0.16 17.65 -20.89
CA VAL A 77 1.60 17.63 -21.15
C VAL A 77 2.03 19.03 -21.57
N VAL A 78 2.60 19.80 -20.63
CA VAL A 78 3.30 21.04 -20.97
C VAL A 78 4.65 20.61 -21.54
N ARG A 79 4.72 20.52 -22.87
CA ARG A 79 6.00 20.41 -23.57
C ARG A 79 6.74 21.75 -23.39
N SER A 80 7.64 21.84 -22.42
CA SER A 80 8.64 22.90 -22.40
C SER A 80 9.61 22.63 -23.56
N ARG A 81 9.46 23.39 -24.64
CA ARG A 81 10.44 23.44 -25.73
C ARG A 81 11.67 24.12 -25.14
N THR A 82 12.73 23.35 -24.87
CA THR A 82 14.02 23.93 -24.49
C THR A 82 14.68 24.40 -25.79
N GLU A 83 14.65 25.69 -26.05
CA GLU A 83 15.40 26.30 -27.15
C GLU A 83 16.86 26.46 -26.67
N PHE A 84 17.75 25.61 -27.17
CA PHE A 84 19.19 25.86 -27.05
C PHE A 84 19.57 26.90 -28.09
N THR A 85 19.98 28.09 -27.64
CA THR A 85 20.64 29.08 -28.49
C THR A 85 22.14 28.80 -28.40
N GLU A 86 22.73 28.31 -29.48
CA GLU A 86 24.18 28.29 -29.65
C GLU A 86 24.64 29.70 -30.01
N GLU A 87 25.35 30.37 -29.09
CA GLU A 87 26.13 31.55 -29.45
C GLU A 87 27.39 31.10 -30.19
N VAL A 88 27.46 31.41 -31.48
CA VAL A 88 28.71 31.33 -32.26
C VAL A 88 29.56 32.53 -31.85
N ILE A 89 30.68 32.27 -31.17
CA ILE A 89 31.71 33.28 -30.90
C ILE A 89 32.58 33.37 -32.16
N GLU A 90 32.65 34.56 -32.76
CA GLU A 90 33.54 34.91 -33.89
C GLU A 90 35.03 34.75 -33.56
#